data_AF-A0AAX3E9A3-F1
#
_entry.id   AF-A0AAX3E9A3-F1
#
_cell.length_a   1.000
_cell.length_b   1.000
_cell.length_c   1.000
_cell.angle_alpha   90.00
_cell.angle_beta   90.00
_cell.angle_gamma   90.00
#
_symmetry.space_group_name_H-M   'P 1'
#
loop_
_entity.id
_entity.type
_entity.pdbx_description
1 polymer ?
#
loop_
_entity_poly.entity_id
_entity_poly.type
_entity_poly.pdbx_seq_one_letter_code
_entity_poly.pdbx_strand_id
1 'polypeptide(L)'
;MEGNGRPGKTAEDLEWGRGPFFGALVVLVILCVIGLGSFHWVNLIDETSLGASPRGGTVDAASVTPLTKADFRDHPALGALILDEKPVLVSKGPLFDALLWLDPRSAYCPAGKDHAKYSSLRISTEEMRRILAKYALCEWNGTVYGVAQSL
;
A
#
# COMPACT_ATOMS: atom_id res chain seq x y z
N MET A 1 1.21 74.10 11.31
CA MET A 1 2.47 73.67 10.68
C MET A 1 2.94 72.47 11.48
N GLU A 2 2.52 71.27 11.06
CA GLU A 2 3.34 70.31 10.27
C GLU A 2 4.55 69.80 11.10
N GLY A 3 4.77 68.50 11.31
CA GLY A 3 4.32 67.35 10.54
C GLY A 3 4.30 66.04 11.34
N ASN A 4 3.52 65.12 10.80
CA ASN A 4 3.35 63.72 11.21
C ASN A 4 4.68 62.94 11.08
N GLY A 5 5.33 62.65 12.21
CA GLY A 5 6.39 61.63 12.29
C GLY A 5 5.76 60.24 12.41
N ARG A 6 5.42 59.62 11.27
CA ARG A 6 5.05 58.19 11.23
C ARG A 6 6.20 57.35 11.82
N PRO A 7 5.93 56.33 12.65
CA PRO A 7 6.97 55.42 13.09
C PRO A 7 7.49 54.68 11.85
N GLY A 8 8.80 54.78 11.65
CA GLY A 8 9.52 54.07 10.61
C GLY A 8 9.21 52.58 10.73
N LYS A 9 8.54 52.04 9.72
CA LYS A 9 8.58 50.61 9.44
C LYS A 9 10.04 50.27 9.22
N THR A 10 10.60 49.50 10.14
CA THR A 10 11.88 48.80 10.01
C THR A 10 11.94 48.16 8.63
N ALA A 11 12.88 48.62 7.81
CA ALA A 11 13.21 48.00 6.52
C ALA A 11 13.70 46.54 6.68
N GLU A 12 13.96 46.14 7.93
CA GLU A 12 14.43 44.81 8.32
C GLU A 12 13.34 43.72 8.26
N ASP A 13 12.05 44.09 8.20
CA ASP A 13 10.94 43.11 8.08
C ASP A 13 10.65 42.67 6.64
N LEU A 14 11.33 43.27 5.64
CA LEU A 14 11.09 43.00 4.21
C LEU A 14 12.22 42.24 3.51
N GLU A 15 13.37 42.03 4.16
CA GLU A 15 14.52 41.35 3.53
C GLU A 15 14.51 39.82 3.67
N TRP A 16 13.64 39.25 4.52
CA TRP A 16 13.49 37.79 4.65
C TRP A 16 12.93 37.09 3.41
N GLY A 17 12.48 37.83 2.40
CA GLY A 17 11.80 37.28 1.21
C GLY A 17 12.54 37.39 -0.13
N ARG A 18 13.77 37.95 -0.19
CA ARG A 18 14.42 38.30 -1.48
C ARG A 18 15.90 37.91 -1.60
N GLY A 19 16.27 36.76 -1.05
CA GLY A 19 17.59 36.15 -1.29
C GLY A 19 17.53 34.95 -2.25
N PRO A 20 18.57 34.67 -3.06
CA PRO A 20 18.65 33.46 -3.89
C PRO A 20 18.50 32.17 -3.07
N PHE A 21 18.86 32.21 -1.78
CA PHE A 21 18.64 31.13 -0.82
C PHE A 21 17.16 30.86 -0.54
N PHE A 22 16.32 31.90 -0.42
CA PHE A 22 14.88 31.74 -0.21
C PHE A 22 14.21 31.17 -1.48
N GLY A 23 14.61 31.66 -2.65
CA GLY A 23 14.17 31.10 -3.93
C GLY A 23 14.56 29.62 -4.10
N ALA A 24 15.81 29.27 -3.79
CA ALA A 24 16.28 27.89 -3.84
C ALA A 24 15.56 26.99 -2.83
N LEU A 25 15.31 27.48 -1.61
CA LEU A 25 14.55 26.74 -0.60
C LEU A 25 13.11 26.48 -1.04
N VAL A 26 12.42 27.48 -1.60
CA VAL A 26 11.06 27.32 -2.13
C VAL A 26 11.03 26.31 -3.27
N VAL A 27 11.99 26.39 -4.21
CA VAL A 27 12.10 25.41 -5.30
C VAL A 27 12.34 24.00 -4.75
N LEU A 28 13.21 23.84 -3.75
CA LEU A 28 13.46 22.55 -3.11
C LEU A 28 12.19 21.99 -2.46
N VAL A 29 11.44 22.82 -1.73
CA VAL A 29 10.16 22.42 -1.12
C VAL A 29 9.16 21.96 -2.18
N ILE A 30 9.02 22.70 -3.28
CA ILE A 30 8.12 22.33 -4.38
C ILE A 30 8.54 20.99 -4.99
N LEU A 31 9.83 20.80 -5.25
CA LEU A 31 10.36 19.54 -5.78
C LEU A 31 10.13 18.37 -4.80
N CYS A 32 10.29 18.59 -3.49
CA CYS A 32 9.99 17.59 -2.48
C CYS A 32 8.50 17.23 -2.48
N VAL A 33 7.59 18.21 -2.57
CA VAL A 33 6.14 17.97 -2.63
C VAL A 33 5.76 17.19 -3.90
N ILE A 34 6.31 17.56 -5.05
CA ILE A 34 6.07 16.86 -6.32
C ILE A 34 6.64 15.43 -6.24
N GLY A 35 7.85 15.27 -5.70
CA GLY A 35 8.50 13.98 -5.54
C GLY A 35 7.72 13.04 -4.63
N LEU A 36 7.34 13.53 -3.43
CA LEU A 36 6.52 12.77 -2.49
C LEU A 36 5.13 12.46 -3.05
N GLY A 37 4.49 13.43 -3.71
CA GLY A 37 3.19 13.24 -4.36
C GLY A 37 3.25 12.18 -5.46
N SER A 38 4.26 12.24 -6.32
CA SER A 38 4.50 11.24 -7.38
C SER A 38 4.78 9.86 -6.78
N PHE A 39 5.61 9.80 -5.75
CA PHE A 39 5.97 8.54 -5.10
C PHE A 39 4.75 7.90 -4.39
N HIS A 40 3.95 8.70 -3.69
CA HIS A 40 2.68 8.24 -3.09
C HIS A 40 1.70 7.74 -4.15
N TRP A 41 1.56 8.50 -5.24
CA TRP A 41 0.68 8.12 -6.35
C TRP A 41 1.07 6.78 -6.98
N VAL A 42 2.36 6.55 -7.20
CA VAL A 42 2.86 5.25 -7.69
C VAL A 42 2.52 4.13 -6.71
N ASN A 43 2.68 4.36 -5.40
CA ASN A 43 2.33 3.33 -4.41
C ASN A 43 0.84 3.02 -4.37
N LEU A 44 -0.01 4.03 -4.56
CA LEU A 44 -1.46 3.91 -4.60
C LEU A 44 -1.95 3.11 -5.83
N ILE A 45 -1.32 3.29 -6.99
CA ILE A 45 -1.66 2.52 -8.20
C ILE A 45 -1.16 1.08 -8.08
N ASP A 46 0.03 0.89 -7.53
CA ASP A 46 0.69 -0.41 -7.45
C ASP A 46 0.29 -1.20 -6.19
N GLU A 47 -0.94 -1.01 -5.70
CA GLU A 47 -1.46 -1.77 -4.56
C GLU A 47 -1.60 -3.26 -4.92
N THR A 48 -0.60 -4.02 -4.50
CA THR A 48 -0.56 -5.46 -4.77
C THR A 48 -1.36 -6.22 -3.73
N SER A 49 -2.16 -7.19 -4.18
CA SER A 49 -2.82 -8.16 -3.31
C SER A 49 -2.60 -9.59 -3.80
N LEU A 50 -2.71 -10.53 -2.87
CA LEU A 50 -2.81 -11.95 -3.16
C LEU A 50 -4.30 -12.30 -3.14
N GLY A 51 -4.78 -13.05 -4.13
CA GLY A 51 -6.15 -13.55 -4.22
C GLY A 51 -6.16 -15.06 -4.40
N ALA A 52 -7.24 -15.71 -3.98
CA ALA A 52 -7.51 -17.11 -4.27
C ALA A 52 -8.88 -17.24 -4.92
N SER A 53 -9.00 -18.16 -5.86
CA SER A 53 -10.28 -18.45 -6.53
C SER A 53 -10.45 -19.95 -6.71
N PRO A 54 -11.64 -20.51 -6.43
CA PRO A 54 -11.93 -21.91 -6.69
C PRO A 54 -11.88 -22.18 -8.19
N ARG A 55 -11.27 -23.29 -8.58
CA ARG A 55 -11.06 -23.66 -9.98
C ARG A 55 -12.06 -24.75 -10.36
N GLY A 56 -12.89 -24.48 -11.36
CA GLY A 56 -13.93 -25.42 -11.84
C GLY A 56 -13.48 -26.42 -12.91
N GLY A 57 -12.20 -26.42 -13.30
CA GLY A 57 -11.67 -27.27 -14.36
C GLY A 57 -10.79 -28.41 -13.84
N THR A 58 -10.58 -29.44 -14.66
CA THR A 58 -9.63 -30.51 -14.33
C THR A 58 -8.21 -29.92 -14.26
N VAL A 59 -7.48 -30.31 -13.22
CA VAL A 59 -6.06 -29.94 -13.06
C VAL A 59 -5.27 -31.20 -12.76
N ASP A 60 -4.03 -31.25 -13.25
CA ASP A 60 -3.13 -32.36 -12.96
C ASP A 60 -2.88 -32.44 -11.45
N ALA A 61 -3.28 -33.55 -10.85
CA ALA A 61 -3.16 -33.79 -9.42
C ALA A 61 -1.71 -33.71 -8.93
N ALA A 62 -0.72 -33.99 -9.79
CA ALA A 62 0.70 -33.86 -9.46
C ALA A 62 1.14 -32.39 -9.25
N SER A 63 0.37 -31.43 -9.76
CA SER A 63 0.65 -29.99 -9.63
C SER A 63 -0.09 -29.33 -8.45
N VAL A 64 -0.99 -30.07 -7.79
CA VAL A 64 -1.84 -29.56 -6.71
C VAL A 64 -1.18 -29.82 -5.36
N THR A 65 -0.96 -28.77 -4.58
CA THR A 65 -0.45 -28.91 -3.22
C THR A 65 -1.62 -29.08 -2.23
N PRO A 66 -1.74 -30.22 -1.51
CA PRO A 66 -2.78 -30.39 -0.52
C PRO A 66 -2.50 -29.50 0.70
N LEU A 67 -3.48 -28.71 1.11
CA LEU A 67 -3.40 -27.88 2.31
C LEU A 67 -3.74 -28.69 3.55
N THR A 68 -2.99 -28.44 4.61
CA THR A 68 -3.25 -28.98 5.94
C THR A 68 -3.60 -27.85 6.92
N LYS A 69 -4.15 -28.21 8.08
CA LYS A 69 -4.38 -27.25 9.16
C LYS A 69 -3.09 -26.59 9.65
N ALA A 70 -1.95 -27.25 9.51
CA ALA A 70 -0.66 -26.69 9.88
C ALA A 70 -0.28 -25.55 8.92
N ASP A 71 -0.57 -25.68 7.62
CA ASP A 71 -0.24 -24.65 6.63
C ASP A 71 -0.98 -23.34 6.89
N PHE A 72 -2.22 -23.38 7.40
CA PHE A 72 -2.95 -22.16 7.79
C PHE A 72 -2.39 -21.49 9.04
N ARG A 73 -1.78 -22.27 9.94
CA ARG A 73 -1.11 -21.71 11.12
C ARG A 73 0.23 -21.09 10.73
N ASP A 74 0.96 -21.76 9.85
CA ASP A 74 2.31 -21.36 9.45
C ASP A 74 2.25 -20.22 8.39
N HIS A 75 1.16 -20.13 7.63
CA HIS A 75 0.84 -19.07 6.68
C HIS A 75 -0.60 -18.56 6.87
N PRO A 76 -0.87 -17.65 7.82
CA PRO A 76 -2.20 -17.13 8.09
C PRO A 76 -2.91 -16.51 6.89
N ALA A 77 -2.14 -15.99 5.91
CA ALA A 77 -2.69 -15.46 4.67
C ALA A 77 -3.45 -16.51 3.86
N LEU A 78 -3.03 -17.79 3.88
CA LEU A 78 -3.80 -18.87 3.25
C LEU A 78 -5.17 -19.04 3.91
N GLY A 79 -5.26 -18.85 5.23
CA GLY A 79 -6.54 -18.87 5.95
C GLY A 79 -7.47 -17.77 5.45
N ALA A 80 -6.97 -16.54 5.38
CA ALA A 80 -7.75 -15.43 4.87
C ALA A 80 -8.21 -15.62 3.41
N LEU A 81 -7.34 -16.19 2.57
CA LEU A 81 -7.64 -16.40 1.15
C LEU A 81 -8.64 -17.53 0.90
N ILE A 82 -8.49 -18.65 1.60
CA ILE A 82 -9.23 -19.88 1.32
C ILE A 82 -10.45 -20.05 2.22
N LEU A 83 -10.36 -19.64 3.49
CA LEU A 83 -11.44 -19.80 4.47
C LEU A 83 -12.32 -18.55 4.55
N ASP A 84 -11.70 -17.36 4.57
CA ASP A 84 -12.45 -16.10 4.65
C ASP A 84 -12.81 -15.53 3.26
N GLU A 85 -12.27 -16.11 2.18
CA GLU A 85 -12.43 -15.67 0.79
C GLU A 85 -12.05 -14.19 0.56
N LYS A 86 -11.09 -13.70 1.35
CA LYS A 86 -10.63 -12.31 1.30
C LYS A 86 -9.22 -12.19 0.72
N PRO A 87 -9.01 -11.34 -0.29
CA PRO A 87 -7.67 -11.01 -0.74
C PRO A 87 -6.82 -10.39 0.37
N VAL A 88 -5.52 -10.65 0.34
CA VAL A 88 -4.56 -10.19 1.34
C VAL A 88 -3.62 -9.18 0.70
N LEU A 89 -3.52 -7.98 1.26
CA LEU A 89 -2.64 -6.93 0.73
C LEU A 89 -1.17 -7.19 1.09
N VAL A 90 -0.29 -6.82 0.16
CA VAL A 90 1.16 -6.99 0.30
C VAL A 90 1.80 -5.71 0.81
N SER A 91 2.31 -5.74 2.04
CA SER A 91 2.98 -4.62 2.69
C SER A 91 4.13 -4.09 1.85
N LYS A 92 4.15 -2.76 1.68
CA LYS A 92 5.25 -2.03 1.02
C LYS A 92 6.28 -1.52 2.03
N GLY A 93 6.04 -1.77 3.31
CA GLY A 93 6.84 -1.33 4.44
C GLY A 93 6.11 -0.31 5.30
N PRO A 94 6.50 -0.17 6.58
CA PRO A 94 5.69 0.55 7.57
C PRO A 94 5.35 2.00 7.20
N LEU A 95 6.30 2.70 6.58
CA LEU A 95 6.09 4.10 6.18
C LEU A 95 5.05 4.22 5.06
N PHE A 96 5.13 3.37 4.04
CA PHE A 96 4.22 3.42 2.90
C PHE A 96 2.85 2.89 3.25
N ASP A 97 2.79 1.82 4.05
CA ASP A 97 1.54 1.32 4.58
C ASP A 97 0.81 2.40 5.41
N ALA A 98 1.54 3.20 6.20
CA ALA A 98 0.96 4.31 6.95
C ALA A 98 0.44 5.44 6.04
N LEU A 99 1.17 5.79 4.97
CA LEU A 99 0.72 6.78 4.00
C LEU A 99 -0.54 6.32 3.25
N LEU A 100 -0.57 5.05 2.83
CA LEU A 100 -1.72 4.43 2.18
C LEU A 100 -2.91 4.32 3.13
N TRP A 101 -2.68 4.02 4.41
CA TRP A 101 -3.73 3.96 5.44
C TRP A 101 -4.47 5.29 5.62
N LEU A 102 -3.82 6.42 5.35
CA LEU A 102 -4.41 7.76 5.42
C LEU A 102 -5.13 8.18 4.12
N ASP A 103 -4.90 7.50 2.99
CA ASP A 103 -5.51 7.85 1.71
C ASP A 103 -6.84 7.10 1.52
N PRO A 104 -8.00 7.78 1.46
CA PRO A 104 -9.31 7.11 1.34
C PRO A 104 -9.53 6.37 0.02
N ARG A 105 -8.64 6.54 -0.96
CA ARG A 105 -8.65 5.77 -2.21
C ARG A 105 -7.94 4.43 -2.09
N SER A 106 -7.11 4.27 -1.06
CA SER A 106 -6.34 3.06 -0.82
C SER A 106 -7.20 1.96 -0.21
N ALA A 107 -6.94 0.71 -0.59
CA ALA A 107 -7.50 -0.45 0.10
C ALA A 107 -6.92 -0.63 1.52
N TYR A 108 -5.78 0.01 1.82
CA TYR A 108 -5.20 0.04 3.16
C TYR A 108 -6.02 0.87 4.14
N CYS A 109 -6.68 1.92 3.64
CA CYS A 109 -7.41 2.86 4.47
C CYS A 109 -8.71 2.26 5.01
N PRO A 110 -8.96 2.26 6.33
CA PRO A 110 -10.21 1.73 6.90
C PRO A 110 -11.47 2.49 6.46
N ALA A 111 -11.33 3.76 6.11
CA ALA A 111 -12.40 4.57 5.54
C ALA A 111 -12.54 4.40 4.02
N GLY A 112 -11.64 3.64 3.39
CA GLY A 112 -11.65 3.35 1.96
C GLY A 112 -12.80 2.44 1.58
N LYS A 113 -13.38 2.69 0.41
CA LYS A 113 -14.55 1.96 -0.10
C LYS A 113 -14.30 0.45 -0.23
N ASP A 114 -13.07 0.08 -0.56
CA ASP A 114 -12.71 -1.31 -0.84
C ASP A 114 -12.10 -2.03 0.36
N HIS A 115 -11.84 -1.36 1.48
CA HIS A 115 -11.18 -1.93 2.66
C HIS A 115 -11.83 -3.22 3.15
N ALA A 116 -13.16 -3.26 3.20
CA ALA A 116 -13.92 -4.41 3.69
C ALA A 116 -13.76 -5.67 2.82
N LYS A 117 -13.39 -5.51 1.55
CA LYS A 117 -13.14 -6.62 0.61
C LYS A 117 -11.86 -7.37 0.97
N TYR A 118 -10.87 -6.67 1.51
CA TYR A 118 -9.57 -7.25 1.86
C TYR A 118 -9.56 -7.78 3.29
N SER A 119 -8.68 -8.73 3.55
CA SER A 119 -8.34 -9.15 4.89
C SER A 119 -7.66 -8.01 5.64
N SER A 120 -7.74 -7.99 6.98
CA SER A 120 -6.94 -7.09 7.81
C SER A 120 -5.47 -7.50 7.86
N LEU A 121 -5.14 -8.72 7.43
CA LEU A 121 -3.78 -9.22 7.37
C LEU A 121 -2.96 -8.50 6.29
N ARG A 122 -1.67 -8.36 6.56
CA ARG A 122 -0.67 -7.84 5.63
C ARG A 122 0.50 -8.80 5.60
N ILE A 123 0.94 -9.16 4.40
CA ILE A 123 2.10 -10.04 4.20
C ILE A 123 3.23 -9.27 3.54
N SER A 124 4.46 -9.68 3.81
CA SER A 124 5.60 -9.15 3.07
C SER A 124 5.62 -9.67 1.62
N THR A 125 6.31 -8.95 0.73
CA THR A 125 6.56 -9.43 -0.64
C THR A 125 7.27 -10.80 -0.66
N GLU A 126 8.15 -11.04 0.31
CA GLU A 126 8.85 -12.31 0.45
C GLU A 126 7.90 -13.45 0.82
N GLU A 127 6.99 -13.20 1.75
CA GLU A 127 5.95 -14.17 2.12
C GLU A 127 5.00 -14.44 0.95
N MET A 128 4.56 -13.39 0.23
CA MET A 128 3.76 -13.55 -0.99
C MET A 128 4.46 -14.47 -2.00
N ARG A 129 5.76 -14.25 -2.27
CA ARG A 129 6.54 -15.09 -3.20
C ARG A 129 6.61 -16.54 -2.74
N ARG A 130 6.82 -16.78 -1.44
CA ARG A 130 6.83 -18.14 -0.89
C ARG A 130 5.48 -18.82 -1.05
N ILE A 131 4.39 -18.08 -0.77
CA ILE A 131 3.03 -18.61 -0.94
C ILE A 131 2.76 -18.94 -2.40
N LEU A 132 3.09 -18.04 -3.33
CA LEU A 132 2.91 -18.30 -4.76
C LEU A 132 3.76 -19.47 -5.25
N ALA A 133 5.01 -19.58 -4.82
CA ALA A 133 5.91 -20.65 -5.24
C ALA A 133 5.42 -22.04 -4.81
N LYS A 134 4.79 -22.15 -3.64
CA LYS A 134 4.36 -23.45 -3.07
C LYS A 134 2.86 -23.72 -3.27
N TYR A 135 2.02 -22.71 -3.22
CA TYR A 135 0.56 -22.83 -3.14
C TYR A 135 -0.18 -22.11 -4.27
N ALA A 136 0.49 -21.75 -5.38
CA ALA A 136 -0.17 -21.21 -6.58
C ALA A 136 -1.34 -22.08 -7.05
N LEU A 137 -1.23 -23.40 -6.86
CA LEU A 137 -2.32 -24.33 -7.04
C LEU A 137 -2.40 -25.24 -5.81
N CYS A 138 -3.47 -25.12 -5.04
CA CYS A 138 -3.61 -25.85 -3.79
C CYS A 138 -5.03 -26.41 -3.60
N GLU A 139 -5.17 -27.47 -2.82
CA GLU A 139 -6.46 -28.10 -2.55
C GLU A 139 -6.80 -28.05 -1.08
N TRP A 140 -8.05 -27.68 -0.79
CA TRP A 140 -8.61 -27.75 0.55
C TRP A 140 -10.03 -28.31 0.50
N ASN A 141 -10.32 -29.32 1.34
CA ASN A 141 -11.62 -29.98 1.43
C ASN A 141 -12.22 -30.40 0.06
N GLY A 142 -11.40 -30.92 -0.86
CA GLY A 142 -11.85 -31.36 -2.18
C GLY A 142 -12.06 -30.23 -3.20
N THR A 143 -11.77 -28.99 -2.83
CA THR A 143 -11.82 -27.83 -3.73
C THR A 143 -10.40 -27.40 -4.09
N VAL A 144 -10.09 -27.29 -5.39
CA VAL A 144 -8.82 -26.77 -5.87
C VAL A 144 -8.93 -25.25 -6.02
N TYR A 145 -7.97 -24.53 -5.47
CA TYR A 145 -7.85 -23.09 -5.53
C TYR A 145 -6.63 -22.69 -6.37
N GLY A 146 -6.82 -21.68 -7.22
CA GLY A 146 -5.71 -20.94 -7.82
C GLY A 146 -5.39 -19.73 -6.97
N VAL A 147 -4.15 -19.65 -6.48
CA VAL A 147 -3.63 -18.49 -5.75
C VAL A 147 -2.76 -17.66 -6.69
N ALA A 148 -3.08 -16.38 -6.83
CA ALA A 148 -2.40 -15.49 -7.76
C ALA A 148 -2.29 -14.07 -7.21
N GLN A 149 -1.27 -13.35 -7.67
CA GLN A 149 -1.12 -11.92 -7.42
C GLN A 149 -2.14 -11.14 -8.28
N SER A 150 -2.78 -10.12 -7.72
CA SER A 150 -3.57 -9.17 -8.50
C SER A 150 -2.64 -8.31 -9.36
N LEU A 151 -3.01 -8.17 -10.64
CA LEU A 151 -2.39 -7.21 -11.57
C LEU A 151 -2.80 -5.77 -11.23
#